data_AF-A0A1Z5J4S3-F1
#
_entry.id   AF-A0A1Z5J4S3-F1
#
_cell.length_a   1.000
_cell.length_b   1.000
_cell.length_c   1.000
_cell.angle_alpha   90.00
_cell.angle_beta   90.00
_cell.angle_gamma   90.00
#
_symmetry.space_group_name_H-M   'P 1'
#
loop_
_entity.id
_entity.type
_entity.pdbx_description
1 polymer ?
#
loop_
_entity_poly.entity_id
_entity_poly.type
_entity_poly.pdbx_seq_one_letter_code
_entity_poly.pdbx_strand_id
1 'polypeptide(L)'
;MIDKAHKNGFEVTLLYVALRDENLAIQRVNERVQKGGHGVPVATIKKRYQQSKHNLPLVAFKSDKVMIYDNSEKFTSVYAREKGQVFKNDLRHFPWINQNITYPEKVQKQLQNFADQNPEVKPKNDPENKNDRPSY
;
A
#
# COMPACT_ATOMS: atom_id res chain seq x y z
N MET A 1 7.73 -10.98 -14.30
CA MET A 1 7.17 -12.25 -13.79
C MET A 1 5.65 -12.26 -13.84
N ILE A 2 4.97 -11.25 -13.28
CA ILE A 2 3.49 -11.14 -13.29
C ILE A 2 2.92 -11.24 -14.72
N ASP A 3 3.39 -10.40 -15.64
CA ASP A 3 2.94 -10.42 -17.04
C ASP A 3 3.14 -11.78 -17.73
N LYS A 4 4.16 -12.56 -17.32
CA LYS A 4 4.39 -13.92 -17.85
C LYS A 4 3.42 -14.94 -17.24
N ALA A 5 3.10 -14.82 -15.95
CA ALA A 5 2.11 -15.66 -15.28
C ALA A 5 0.73 -15.48 -15.93
N HIS A 6 0.34 -14.23 -16.18
CA HIS A 6 -0.90 -13.92 -16.89
C HIS A 6 -0.94 -14.49 -18.30
N LYS A 7 0.15 -14.35 -19.08
CA LYS A 7 0.26 -14.96 -20.42
C LYS A 7 0.09 -16.49 -20.43
N ASN A 8 0.38 -17.13 -19.30
CA ASN A 8 0.22 -18.57 -19.12
C ASN A 8 -1.10 -18.96 -18.46
N GLY A 9 -2.05 -18.03 -18.29
CA GLY A 9 -3.38 -18.30 -17.74
C GLY A 9 -3.45 -18.39 -16.21
N PHE A 10 -2.41 -17.97 -15.48
CA PHE A 10 -2.44 -17.94 -14.02
C PHE A 10 -3.06 -16.66 -13.48
N GLU A 11 -3.79 -16.77 -12.38
CA GLU A 11 -4.13 -15.63 -11.52
C GLU A 11 -2.96 -15.32 -10.56
N VAL A 12 -2.72 -14.04 -10.31
CA VAL A 12 -1.66 -13.55 -9.43
C VAL A 12 -2.24 -12.91 -8.18
N THR A 13 -1.88 -13.47 -7.03
CA THR A 13 -2.24 -12.92 -5.72
C THR A 13 -1.03 -12.25 -5.07
N LEU A 14 -1.18 -10.98 -4.70
CA LEU A 14 -0.25 -10.26 -3.85
C LEU A 14 -0.66 -10.42 -2.37
N LEU A 15 0.22 -11.03 -1.58
CA LEU A 15 0.20 -11.00 -0.12
C LEU A 15 1.28 -10.03 0.35
N TYR A 16 0.89 -8.91 0.94
CA TYR A 16 1.83 -7.90 1.43
C TYR A 16 1.71 -7.74 2.94
N VAL A 17 2.84 -7.79 3.65
CA VAL A 17 2.90 -7.57 5.10
C VAL A 17 3.75 -6.33 5.36
N ALA A 18 3.12 -5.30 5.91
CA ALA A 18 3.73 -4.02 6.24
C ALA A 18 4.20 -3.98 7.70
N LEU A 19 5.20 -3.11 7.94
CA LEU A 19 5.60 -2.65 9.26
C LEU A 19 5.62 -1.12 9.26
N ARG A 20 5.35 -0.54 10.43
CA ARG A 20 5.24 0.92 10.62
C ARG A 20 6.49 1.68 10.23
N ASP A 21 7.66 1.08 10.38
CA ASP A 21 8.94 1.68 10.03
C ASP A 21 10.05 0.61 9.82
N GLU A 22 11.19 1.05 9.29
CA GLU A 22 12.37 0.21 9.06
C GLU A 22 13.09 -0.18 10.36
N ASN A 23 12.95 0.60 11.44
CA ASN A 23 13.59 0.31 12.73
C ASN A 23 12.96 -0.93 13.38
N LEU A 24 11.65 -1.11 13.26
CA LEU A 24 10.95 -2.31 13.69
C LEU A 24 11.42 -3.55 12.90
N ALA A 25 11.67 -3.41 11.60
CA ALA A 25 12.24 -4.48 10.80
C ALA A 25 13.65 -4.86 11.27
N ILE A 26 14.50 -3.87 11.57
CA ILE A 26 15.85 -4.07 12.12
C ILE A 26 15.77 -4.76 13.48
N GLN A 27 14.92 -4.26 14.38
CA GLN A 27 14.71 -4.82 15.72
C GLN A 27 14.34 -6.31 15.64
N ARG A 28 13.36 -6.67 14.79
CA ARG A 28 12.93 -8.07 14.63
C ARG A 28 14.02 -8.98 14.05
N VAL A 29 14.87 -8.46 13.15
CA VAL A 29 16.04 -9.21 12.69
C VAL A 29 17.02 -9.44 13.83
N ASN A 30 17.31 -8.41 14.64
CA ASN A 30 18.20 -8.53 15.79
C ASN A 30 17.68 -9.54 16.83
N GLU A 31 16.39 -9.48 17.17
CA GLU A 31 15.75 -10.45 18.07
C GLU A 31 15.86 -11.88 17.55
N ARG A 32 15.68 -12.08 16.23
CA ARG A 32 15.87 -13.40 15.60
C ARG A 32 17.32 -13.87 15.70
N VAL A 33 18.29 -12.98 15.48
CA VAL A 33 19.72 -13.30 15.59
C VAL A 33 20.09 -13.71 17.01
N GLN A 34 19.58 -13.00 18.03
CA GLN A 34 19.76 -13.38 19.43
C GLN A 34 19.20 -14.78 19.75
N LYS A 35 18.15 -15.21 19.03
CA LYS A 35 17.57 -16.57 19.12
C LYS A 35 18.28 -17.61 18.24
N GLY A 36 19.46 -17.30 17.69
CA GLY A 36 20.27 -18.22 16.88
C GLY A 36 19.99 -18.20 15.38
N GLY A 37 19.23 -17.23 14.86
CA GLY A 37 18.99 -17.08 13.43
C GLY A 37 20.08 -16.30 12.66
N HIS A 38 20.00 -16.32 11.33
CA HIS A 38 20.94 -15.57 10.48
C HIS A 38 20.65 -14.06 10.48
N GLY A 39 21.70 -13.24 10.50
CA GLY A 39 21.61 -11.79 10.39
C GLY A 39 21.42 -11.30 8.96
N VAL A 40 20.96 -10.06 8.83
CA VAL A 40 20.96 -9.31 7.56
C VAL A 40 21.56 -7.93 7.86
N PRO A 41 22.49 -7.42 7.03
CA PRO A 41 23.05 -6.09 7.25
C PRO A 41 21.96 -5.01 7.30
N VAL A 42 22.07 -4.08 8.26
CA VAL A 42 21.10 -3.00 8.46
C VAL A 42 20.83 -2.20 7.19
N ALA A 43 21.89 -1.85 6.44
CA ALA A 43 21.76 -1.14 5.17
C ALA A 43 20.89 -1.90 4.14
N THR A 44 21.01 -3.23 4.09
CA THR A 44 20.20 -4.09 3.23
C THR A 44 18.73 -4.10 3.67
N ILE A 45 18.47 -4.13 4.99
CA ILE A 45 17.10 -4.07 5.54
C ILE A 45 16.44 -2.75 5.15
N LYS A 46 17.10 -1.61 5.40
CA LYS A 46 16.60 -0.27 5.04
C LYS A 46 16.31 -0.15 3.55
N LYS A 47 17.27 -0.56 2.71
CA LYS A 47 17.10 -0.55 1.23
C LYS A 47 15.87 -1.35 0.80
N ARG A 48 15.70 -2.57 1.32
CA ARG A 48 14.57 -3.43 0.99
C ARG A 48 13.24 -2.86 1.49
N TYR A 49 13.21 -2.28 2.69
CA TYR A 49 12.01 -1.63 3.23
C TYR A 49 11.51 -0.52 2.29
N GLN A 50 12.40 0.39 1.88
CA GLN A 50 12.06 1.49 0.98
C GLN A 50 11.64 1.00 -0.41
N GLN A 51 12.39 0.05 -0.99
CA GLN A 51 12.07 -0.54 -2.29
C GLN A 51 10.71 -1.25 -2.28
N SER A 52 10.41 -1.99 -1.22
CA SER A 52 9.13 -2.68 -1.04
C SER A 52 7.96 -1.69 -1.04
N LYS A 53 8.06 -0.62 -0.24
CA LYS A 53 7.05 0.44 -0.16
C LYS A 53 6.87 1.20 -1.48
N HIS A 54 7.98 1.47 -2.18
CA HIS A 54 7.96 2.14 -3.47
C HIS A 54 7.31 1.29 -4.57
N ASN A 55 7.63 0.00 -4.64
CA ASN A 55 7.13 -0.90 -5.67
C ASN A 55 5.67 -1.35 -5.44
N LEU A 56 5.17 -1.23 -4.21
CA LEU A 56 3.86 -1.74 -3.81
C LEU A 56 2.71 -1.30 -4.74
N PRO A 57 2.52 -0.01 -5.08
CA PRO A 57 1.44 0.41 -5.98
C PRO A 57 1.48 -0.29 -7.35
N LEU A 58 2.67 -0.37 -7.96
CA LEU A 58 2.85 -0.99 -9.26
C LEU A 58 2.55 -2.50 -9.22
N VAL A 59 3.06 -3.21 -8.21
CA VAL A 59 2.83 -4.66 -8.05
C VAL A 59 1.37 -4.95 -7.70
N ALA A 60 0.78 -4.15 -6.81
CA ALA A 60 -0.63 -4.25 -6.46
C ALA A 60 -1.51 -4.01 -7.69
N PHE A 61 -1.22 -2.99 -8.50
CA PHE A 61 -1.96 -2.71 -9.74
C PHE A 61 -1.96 -3.92 -10.69
N LYS A 62 -0.82 -4.59 -10.85
CA LYS A 62 -0.69 -5.74 -11.74
C LYS A 62 -1.27 -7.05 -11.19
N SER A 63 -1.71 -7.11 -9.93
CA SER A 63 -2.17 -8.36 -9.30
C SER A 63 -3.69 -8.50 -9.35
N ASP A 64 -4.21 -9.69 -9.61
CA ASP A 64 -5.65 -9.97 -9.69
C ASP A 64 -6.30 -9.89 -8.30
N LYS A 65 -5.58 -10.38 -7.29
CA LYS A 65 -5.95 -10.30 -5.88
C LYS A 65 -4.86 -9.59 -5.08
N VAL A 66 -5.26 -8.71 -4.18
CA VAL A 66 -4.38 -7.96 -3.30
C VAL A 66 -4.89 -8.07 -1.88
N MET A 67 -4.07 -8.60 -0.97
CA MET A 67 -4.33 -8.63 0.46
C MET A 67 -3.14 -8.01 1.18
N ILE A 68 -3.41 -6.96 1.95
CA ILE A 68 -2.40 -6.22 2.69
C ILE A 68 -2.70 -6.32 4.17
N TYR A 69 -1.66 -6.64 4.93
CA TYR A 69 -1.69 -6.77 6.37
C TYR A 69 -0.70 -5.81 6.99
N ASP A 70 -1.04 -5.25 8.15
CA ASP A 70 -0.06 -4.68 9.06
C ASP A 70 0.35 -5.75 10.08
N ASN A 71 1.63 -5.78 10.41
CA ASN A 71 2.15 -6.63 11.48
C ASN A 71 3.04 -5.83 12.42
N SER A 72 2.73 -4.56 12.66
CA SER A 72 3.53 -3.70 13.53
C SER A 72 3.36 -4.09 15.00
N GLU A 73 2.11 -4.32 15.40
CA GLU A 73 1.75 -4.74 16.76
C GLU A 73 1.00 -6.08 16.76
N LYS A 74 -0.13 -6.13 16.04
CA LYS A 74 -0.93 -7.33 15.81
C LYS A 74 -1.11 -7.54 14.33
N PHE A 75 -1.14 -8.80 13.90
CA PHE A 75 -1.42 -9.14 12.51
C PHE A 75 -2.85 -8.73 12.14
N THR A 76 -2.97 -7.66 11.37
CA THR A 76 -4.23 -6.97 11.09
C THR A 76 -4.42 -6.88 9.58
N SER A 77 -5.55 -7.36 9.07
CA SER A 77 -5.92 -7.12 7.67
C SER A 77 -6.25 -5.64 7.48
N VAL A 78 -5.68 -4.98 6.47
CA VAL A 78 -5.81 -3.54 6.23
C VAL A 78 -6.52 -3.25 4.91
N TYR A 79 -6.18 -3.97 3.85
CA TYR A 79 -6.74 -3.73 2.53
C TYR A 79 -6.94 -5.06 1.78
N ALA A 80 -8.07 -5.18 1.09
CA ALA A 80 -8.39 -6.34 0.28
C ALA A 80 -9.07 -5.93 -1.02
N ARG A 81 -8.56 -6.42 -2.14
CA ARG A 81 -9.13 -6.26 -3.48
C ARG A 81 -9.06 -7.57 -4.25
N GLU A 82 -10.11 -7.89 -4.99
CA GLU A 82 -10.15 -9.05 -5.90
C GLU A 82 -10.87 -8.67 -7.18
N LYS A 83 -10.26 -8.95 -8.34
CA LYS A 83 -10.82 -8.66 -9.68
C LYS A 83 -11.34 -7.22 -9.82
N GLY A 84 -10.60 -6.27 -9.24
CA GLY A 84 -10.91 -4.84 -9.25
C GLY A 84 -11.90 -4.38 -8.17
N GLN A 85 -12.63 -5.29 -7.52
CA GLN A 85 -13.54 -4.97 -6.43
C GLN A 85 -12.79 -4.87 -5.11
N VAL A 86 -12.98 -3.77 -4.38
CA VAL A 86 -12.39 -3.56 -3.05
C VAL A 86 -13.38 -4.04 -1.99
N PHE A 87 -12.93 -4.94 -1.12
CA PHE A 87 -13.73 -5.52 -0.03
C PHE A 87 -13.37 -4.93 1.34
N LYS A 88 -12.17 -4.36 1.46
CA LYS A 88 -11.69 -3.72 2.69
C LYS A 88 -10.70 -2.61 2.36
N ASN A 89 -10.83 -1.47 3.03
CA ASN A 89 -9.91 -0.35 2.87
C ASN A 89 -9.80 0.49 4.14
N ASP A 90 -8.89 0.08 5.02
CA ASP A 90 -8.57 0.78 6.27
C ASP A 90 -7.26 1.58 6.17
N LEU A 91 -6.72 1.78 4.96
CA LEU A 91 -5.37 2.33 4.73
C LEU A 91 -5.13 3.69 5.40
N ARG A 92 -6.19 4.48 5.61
CA ARG A 92 -6.14 5.77 6.32
C ARG A 92 -5.59 5.68 7.73
N HIS A 93 -5.77 4.54 8.41
CA HIS A 93 -5.24 4.30 9.75
C HIS A 93 -3.80 3.76 9.76
N PHE A 94 -3.23 3.47 8.57
CA PHE A 94 -1.92 2.85 8.40
C PHE A 94 -1.06 3.66 7.41
N PRO A 95 -0.67 4.91 7.75
CA PRO A 95 -0.02 5.85 6.83
C PRO A 95 1.36 5.40 6.32
N TRP A 96 1.98 4.40 6.95
CA TRP A 96 3.22 3.79 6.47
C TRP A 96 3.02 2.91 5.23
N ILE A 97 1.81 2.42 4.99
CA ILE A 97 1.44 1.70 3.77
C ILE A 97 1.21 2.71 2.66
N ASN A 98 1.78 2.44 1.49
CA ASN A 98 1.68 3.34 0.34
C ASN A 98 0.21 3.47 -0.12
N GLN A 99 -0.37 4.66 0.04
CA GLN A 99 -1.78 4.93 -0.23
C GLN A 99 -2.11 4.93 -1.74
N ASN A 100 -1.10 5.08 -2.61
CA ASN A 100 -1.30 5.09 -4.07
C ASN A 100 -1.79 3.76 -4.63
N ILE A 101 -1.93 2.71 -3.82
CA ILE A 101 -2.54 1.45 -4.23
C ILE A 101 -4.02 1.57 -4.62
N THR A 102 -4.71 2.64 -4.19
CA THR A 102 -6.13 2.90 -4.51
C THR A 102 -6.32 3.65 -5.83
N TYR A 103 -5.26 4.23 -6.40
CA TYR A 103 -5.30 5.02 -7.63
C TYR A 103 -4.26 4.49 -8.61
N PRO A 104 -4.65 3.78 -9.69
CA PRO A 104 -3.71 3.35 -10.71
C PRO A 104 -2.86 4.51 -11.24
N GLU A 105 -1.58 4.29 -11.56
CA GLU A 105 -0.69 5.33 -12.13
C GLU A 105 -1.27 5.99 -13.38
N LYS A 106 -2.03 5.24 -14.19
CA LYS A 106 -2.68 5.75 -15.41
C LYS A 106 -3.86 6.67 -15.08
N VAL A 107 -4.62 6.35 -14.04
CA VAL A 107 -5.71 7.19 -13.51
C VAL A 107 -5.11 8.44 -12.86
N GLN A 108 -4.02 8.32 -12.11
CA GLN A 108 -3.29 9.49 -11.59
C GLN A 108 -2.75 10.37 -12.72
N LYS A 109 -2.13 9.80 -13.75
CA LYS A 109 -1.66 10.56 -14.92
C LYS A 109 -2.82 11.22 -15.68
N GLN A 110 -3.94 10.53 -15.85
CA GLN A 110 -5.13 11.09 -16.51
C GLN A 110 -5.79 12.18 -15.68
N LEU A 111 -5.91 12.00 -14.36
CA LEU A 111 -6.42 13.02 -13.44
C LEU A 111 -5.48 14.24 -13.38
N GLN A 112 -4.16 14.02 -13.38
CA GLN A 112 -3.16 15.08 -13.38
C GLN A 112 -3.24 15.88 -14.69
N ASN A 113 -3.23 15.20 -15.84
CA ASN A 113 -3.39 15.84 -17.14
C ASN A 113 -4.71 16.62 -17.24
N PHE A 114 -5.80 16.08 -16.70
CA PHE A 114 -7.10 16.74 -16.67
C PHE A 114 -7.08 18.00 -15.78
N ALA A 115 -6.45 17.95 -14.61
CA ALA A 115 -6.32 19.09 -13.69
C ALA A 115 -5.37 20.18 -14.23
N ASP A 116 -4.31 19.80 -14.94
CA ASP A 116 -3.38 20.74 -15.58
C ASP A 116 -4.06 21.50 -16.75
N GLN A 117 -5.05 20.87 -17.39
CA GLN A 117 -5.86 21.47 -18.45
C GLN A 117 -7.07 22.27 -17.95
N ASN A 118 -7.45 22.13 -16.67
CA ASN A 118 -8.63 22.79 -16.08
C ASN A 118 -8.26 23.36 -14.68
N PRO A 119 -7.54 24.49 -14.62
CA PRO A 119 -6.95 24.99 -13.37
C PRO A 119 -7.97 25.39 -12.30
N GLU A 120 -9.24 25.64 -12.66
CA GLU A 120 -10.34 25.90 -11.71
C GLU A 120 -10.83 24.66 -10.94
N VAL A 121 -10.43 23.45 -11.34
CA VAL A 121 -10.82 22.18 -10.67
C VAL A 121 -9.83 21.79 -9.56
N LYS A 122 -8.74 22.53 -9.37
CA LYS A 122 -7.82 22.27 -8.25
C LYS A 122 -8.57 22.39 -6.92
N PRO A 123 -8.43 21.42 -5.99
CA PRO A 123 -9.15 21.47 -4.73
C PRO A 123 -8.77 22.76 -4.00
N LYS A 124 -9.78 23.61 -3.73
CA LYS A 124 -9.65 24.66 -2.74
C LYS A 124 -9.47 23.99 -1.39
N ASN A 125 -8.36 24.25 -0.72
CA ASN A 125 -8.20 23.86 0.68
C ASN A 125 -9.14 24.72 1.52
N ASP A 126 -10.41 24.32 1.63
CA ASP A 126 -11.37 24.94 2.55
C ASP A 126 -11.55 24.02 3.78
N PRO A 127 -11.07 24.43 4.97
CA PRO A 127 -11.39 23.74 6.21
C PRO A 127 -12.83 24.10 6.60
N GLU A 128 -13.54 23.12 7.17
CA GLU A 128 -14.88 23.25 7.79
C GLU A 128 -16.10 23.16 6.85
N ASN A 129 -16.81 22.03 6.96
CA ASN A 129 -18.24 22.12 7.27
C ASN A 129 -18.66 20.92 8.14
N LYS A 130 -18.82 21.22 9.44
CA LYS A 130 -19.56 20.39 10.40
C LYS A 130 -21.02 20.81 10.34
N ASN A 131 -21.89 19.81 10.39
CA ASN A 131 -23.33 19.85 10.66
C ASN A 131 -24.22 20.03 9.41
N ASP A 132 -24.92 18.95 9.07
CA ASP A 132 -26.39 18.93 9.09
C ASP A 132 -26.88 17.48 8.93
N ARG A 133 -27.53 16.96 9.98
CA ARG A 133 -28.37 15.75 9.92
C ARG A 133 -29.82 16.19 10.09
N PRO A 134 -30.76 15.80 9.21
CA PRO A 134 -32.17 15.89 9.55
C PRO A 134 -32.56 14.74 10.46
N SER A 135 -33.35 15.06 11.49
CA SER A 135 -34.01 14.12 12.39
C SER A 135 -35.06 13.29 11.65
N TYR A 136 -35.09 11.98 11.89
CA TYR A 136 -36.31 11.20 12.11
C TYR A 136 -35.98 10.04 13.06
#